data_AF-A0AA95DYY6-F1
#
_entry.id   AF-A0AA95DYY6-F1
#
_cell.length_a   1.000
_cell.length_b   1.000
_cell.length_c   1.000
_cell.angle_alpha   90.00
_cell.angle_beta   90.00
_cell.angle_gamma   90.00
#
_symmetry.space_group_name_H-M   'P 1'
#
loop_
_entity.id
_entity.type
_entity.pdbx_description
1 polymer ?
#
loop_
_entity_poly.entity_id
_entity_poly.type
_entity_poly.pdbx_seq_one_letter_code
_entity_poly.pdbx_strand_id
1 'polypeptide(L)' 'MNSYAIKYQRPNSNSVISTVVKASSASQAKEQIKSRFNGDVKIISCVER' A
#
# COMPACT_ATOMS: atom_id res chain seq x y z
N MET A 1 -4.65 -6.95 -14.91
CA MET A 1 -4.12 -6.05 -13.86
C MET A 1 -5.24 -5.79 -12.89
N ASN A 2 -5.10 -6.28 -11.66
CA ASN A 2 -6.16 -6.18 -10.66
C ASN A 2 -5.94 -4.93 -9.81
N SER A 3 -7.02 -4.40 -9.25
CA SER A 3 -6.96 -3.24 -8.37
C SER A 3 -6.79 -3.74 -6.95
N TYR A 4 -5.77 -3.26 -6.25
CA TYR A 4 -5.53 -3.61 -4.85
C TYR A 4 -5.75 -2.38 -3.99
N ALA A 5 -6.67 -2.47 -3.05
CA ALA A 5 -6.84 -1.46 -2.01
C ALA A 5 -5.86 -1.75 -0.87
N ILE A 6 -4.94 -0.82 -0.65
CA ILE A 6 -3.91 -0.90 0.37
C ILE A 6 -4.19 0.14 1.43
N LYS A 7 -4.35 -0.32 2.67
CA LYS A 7 -4.35 0.54 3.86
C LYS A 7 -2.96 0.54 4.46
N TYR A 8 -2.40 1.72 4.64
CA TYR A 8 -1.07 1.90 5.20
C TYR A 8 -1.01 3.14 6.09
N GLN A 9 -0.07 3.15 7.01
CA GLN A 9 0.21 4.27 7.90
C GLN A 9 1.55 4.90 7.49
N ARG A 10 1.57 6.23 7.37
CA ARG A 10 2.79 6.99 7.11
C ARG A 10 3.70 6.95 8.35
N PRO A 11 5.02 7.03 8.19
CA PRO A 11 5.96 6.85 9.30
C PRO A 11 5.88 8.03 10.28
N ASN A 12 5.65 9.24 9.77
CA ASN A 12 5.54 10.46 10.56
C ASN A 12 4.09 10.89 10.82
N SER A 13 3.11 9.98 10.67
CA SER A 13 1.70 10.28 10.93
C SER A 13 0.96 9.04 11.43
N ASN A 14 0.17 9.20 12.50
CA ASN A 14 -0.78 8.17 12.92
C ASN A 14 -2.01 8.05 11.99
N SER A 15 -2.06 8.82 10.92
CA SER A 15 -3.14 8.73 9.94
C SER A 15 -3.02 7.47 9.10
N VAL A 16 -4.07 6.65 9.14
CA VAL A 16 -4.24 5.51 8.25
C VAL A 16 -4.79 5.99 6.92
N ILE A 17 -4.10 5.64 5.84
CA ILE A 17 -4.45 6.04 4.48
C ILE A 17 -4.79 4.81 3.68
N SER A 18 -5.88 4.89 2.92
CA SER A 18 -6.24 3.87 1.95
C SER A 18 -5.96 4.39 0.55
N THR A 19 -5.24 3.63 -0.25
CA THR A 19 -5.00 3.93 -1.67
C THR A 19 -5.30 2.70 -2.52
N VAL A 20 -5.67 2.91 -3.78
CA VAL A 20 -5.87 1.82 -4.73
C VAL A 20 -4.72 1.85 -5.72
N VAL A 21 -4.03 0.73 -5.88
CA VAL A 21 -2.97 0.58 -6.88
C VAL A 21 -3.30 -0.56 -7.83
N LYS A 22 -2.93 -0.41 -9.09
CA LYS A 22 -2.99 -1.49 -10.06
C LYS A 22 -1.72 -2.32 -9.97
N ALA A 23 -1.86 -3.61 -9.76
CA ALA A 23 -0.74 -4.55 -9.71
C ALA A 23 -1.15 -5.91 -10.26
N SER A 24 -0.18 -6.79 -10.51
CA SER A 24 -0.46 -8.18 -10.88
C SER A 24 -0.63 -9.09 -9.66
N SER A 25 -0.22 -8.63 -8.47
CA SER A 25 -0.35 -9.38 -7.21
C SER A 25 -0.27 -8.44 -6.00
N ALA A 26 -0.78 -8.90 -4.85
CA ALA A 26 -0.74 -8.17 -3.59
C ALA A 26 0.68 -7.78 -3.13
N SER A 27 1.69 -8.62 -3.41
CA SER A 27 3.10 -8.33 -3.09
C SER A 27 3.62 -7.12 -3.87
N GLN A 28 3.40 -7.12 -5.19
CA GLN A 28 3.78 -6.02 -6.07
C GLN A 28 3.03 -4.72 -5.69
N ALA A 29 1.78 -4.85 -5.26
CA ALA A 29 0.98 -3.73 -4.76
C ALA A 29 1.62 -3.10 -3.49
N LYS A 30 2.03 -3.95 -2.52
CA LYS A 30 2.71 -3.51 -1.30
C LYS A 30 4.07 -2.87 -1.60
N GLU A 31 4.84 -3.45 -2.51
CA GLU A 31 6.15 -2.91 -2.92
C GLU A 31 6.03 -1.55 -3.58
N GLN A 32 5.02 -1.32 -4.44
CA GLN A 32 4.78 0.02 -4.99
C GLN A 32 4.56 1.06 -3.90
N ILE A 33 3.78 0.73 -2.87
CA ILE A 33 3.55 1.66 -1.75
C ILE A 33 4.83 1.84 -0.94
N LYS A 34 5.54 0.77 -0.61
CA LYS A 34 6.84 0.88 0.07
C LYS A 34 7.81 1.77 -0.70
N SER A 35 7.97 1.54 -2.00
CA SER A 35 8.86 2.30 -2.87
C SER A 35 8.51 3.80 -2.87
N ARG A 36 7.22 4.16 -2.89
CA ARG A 36 6.77 5.57 -2.80
C ARG A 36 7.18 6.27 -1.50
N PHE A 37 7.35 5.53 -0.42
CA PHE A 37 7.73 6.06 0.89
C PHE A 37 9.16 5.67 1.30
N ASN A 38 10.04 5.31 0.35
CA ASN A 38 11.41 4.85 0.63
C ASN A 38 11.49 3.67 1.62
N GLY A 39 10.48 2.79 1.63
CA GLY A 39 10.36 1.66 2.56
C GLY A 39 9.81 2.03 3.94
N ASP A 40 9.71 3.32 4.23
CA ASP A 40 9.30 3.86 5.52
C ASP A 40 7.77 3.98 5.58
N VAL A 41 7.08 2.85 5.49
CA VAL A 41 5.61 2.81 5.52
C VAL A 41 5.11 1.51 6.12
N LYS A 42 4.15 1.61 7.03
CA LYS A 42 3.55 0.45 7.68
C LYS A 42 2.30 0.03 6.92
N ILE A 43 2.38 -1.06 6.18
CA ILE A 43 1.21 -1.65 5.53
C ILE A 43 0.33 -2.33 6.60
N ILE A 44 -0.93 -1.93 6.67
CA ILE A 44 -1.92 -2.48 7.61
C ILE A 44 -2.74 -3.57 6.93
N SER A 45 -3.19 -3.32 5.71
CA SER A 45 -4.01 -4.27 4.96
C SER A 45 -3.82 -4.09 3.45
N CYS A 46 -3.96 -5.18 2.70
CA CYS A 46 -3.93 -5.19 1.25
C CYS A 46 -4.99 -6.19 0.78
N VAL A 47 -6.02 -5.69 0.10
CA VAL A 47 -7.15 -6.49 -0.41
C VAL A 47 -7.33 -6.24 -1.90
N GLU A 48 -7.63 -7.29 -2.65
CA GLU A 48 -8.02 -7.17 -4.05
C GLU A 48 -9.43 -6.57 -4.16
N ARG A 49 -9.65 -5.69 -5.13
CA ARG A 49 -10.95 -5.09 -5.49
C ARG A 49 -11.32 -5.42 -6.91
#